data_AF-A0A5A7UJF4-F1
#
_entry.id   AF-A0A5A7UJF4-F1
#
_cell.length_a   1.000
_cell.length_b   1.000
_cell.length_c   1.000
_cell.angle_alpha   90.00
_cell.angle_beta   90.00
_cell.angle_gamma   90.00
#
_symmetry.space_group_name_H-M   'P 1'
#
loop_
_entity.id
_entity.type
_entity.pdbx_description
1 polymer ?
#
loop_
_entity_poly.entity_id
_entity_poly.type
_entity_poly.pdbx_seq_one_letter_code
_entity_poly.pdbx_strand_id
1 'polypeptide(L)'
;MLSHFLPCFLTVSLALSLSPSSSTAKLGSPGNLAEGNLGSGNLQFGSETWVVKRAMASSDSEEVKRAANELYRRGSFVEALSLYDRAISLFPENAAYRSNRAAALTALGRLGEAVRECEEAVRLDLGYGRAHQRLAALYLR
;
A
#
# COMPACT_ATOMS: atom_id res chain seq x y z
N MET A 1 -49.80 -2.03 50.12
CA MET A 1 -49.97 -3.42 49.63
C MET A 1 -49.23 -3.54 48.31
N LEU A 2 -48.20 -4.41 48.30
CA LEU A 2 -47.67 -5.16 47.16
C LEU A 2 -47.16 -4.34 45.95
N SER A 3 -45.86 -4.12 45.76
CA SER A 3 -44.79 -5.08 45.42
C SER A 3 -44.44 -5.06 43.93
N HIS A 4 -43.20 -4.64 43.65
CA HIS A 4 -42.22 -5.36 42.83
C HIS A 4 -42.60 -5.65 41.37
N PHE A 5 -41.98 -4.90 40.46
CA PHE A 5 -41.67 -5.38 39.11
C PHE A 5 -40.17 -5.19 38.86
N LEU A 6 -39.39 -6.18 39.32
CA LEU A 6 -38.06 -6.46 38.78
C LEU A 6 -38.23 -7.01 37.35
N PRO A 7 -37.39 -6.63 36.38
CA PRO A 7 -37.26 -7.37 35.14
C PRO A 7 -36.45 -8.65 35.34
N CYS A 8 -36.99 -9.73 34.77
CA CYS A 8 -36.49 -11.10 34.76
C CYS A 8 -35.06 -11.25 34.25
N PHE A 9 -34.32 -12.06 34.98
CA PHE A 9 -33.31 -13.00 34.54
C PHE A 9 -33.41 -13.43 33.08
N LEU A 10 -32.34 -13.22 32.31
CA LEU A 10 -31.81 -14.28 31.47
C LEU A 10 -30.28 -14.19 31.45
N THR A 11 -29.72 -15.08 32.25
CA THR A 11 -28.33 -15.50 32.27
C THR A 11 -27.97 -16.12 30.92
N VAL A 12 -27.10 -15.46 30.16
CA VAL A 12 -26.42 -16.10 29.03
C VAL A 12 -25.15 -16.74 29.55
N SER A 13 -25.27 -17.98 29.99
CA SER A 13 -24.17 -18.93 30.08
C SER A 13 -24.26 -19.84 28.86
N LEU A 14 -23.30 -19.73 27.94
CA LEU A 14 -22.88 -20.90 27.17
C LEU A 14 -21.39 -20.81 26.89
N ALA A 15 -20.67 -21.64 27.62
CA ALA A 15 -19.33 -22.07 27.30
C ALA A 15 -19.31 -22.82 25.97
N LEU A 16 -18.17 -22.76 25.27
CA LEU A 16 -17.42 -23.89 24.69
C LEU A 16 -16.77 -23.47 23.37
N SER A 17 -15.44 -23.44 23.36
CA SER A 17 -14.62 -24.27 22.46
C SER A 17 -13.22 -23.67 22.37
N LEU A 18 -12.27 -24.32 23.05
CA LEU A 18 -10.86 -24.23 22.70
C LEU A 18 -10.68 -24.67 21.25
N SER A 19 -9.81 -23.97 20.52
CA SER A 19 -9.03 -24.57 19.44
C SER A 19 -7.70 -23.84 19.31
N PRO A 20 -6.56 -24.55 19.43
CA PRO A 20 -5.26 -24.02 19.11
C PRO A 20 -5.04 -24.22 17.60
N SER A 21 -5.02 -23.14 16.82
CA SER A 21 -4.50 -23.22 15.45
C SER A 21 -3.02 -22.87 15.44
N SER A 22 -2.24 -23.93 15.44
CA SER A 22 -0.89 -24.01 14.91
C SER A 22 -0.76 -23.41 13.50
N SER A 23 0.48 -23.07 13.16
CA SER A 23 1.02 -22.89 11.80
C SER A 23 1.24 -21.45 11.36
N THR A 24 2.26 -20.80 11.94
CA THR A 24 3.09 -19.87 11.15
C THR A 24 4.06 -20.70 10.31
N ALA A 25 3.56 -21.16 9.16
CA ALA A 25 4.39 -21.72 8.11
C ALA A 25 5.39 -20.63 7.68
N LYS A 26 6.66 -20.86 8.01
CA LYS A 26 7.81 -20.13 7.52
C LYS A 26 7.95 -20.48 6.03
N LEU A 27 7.28 -19.71 5.18
CA LEU A 27 7.50 -19.80 3.74
C LEU A 27 8.90 -19.25 3.47
N GLY A 28 9.82 -20.20 3.30
CA GLY A 28 11.15 -19.95 2.79
C GLY A 28 11.07 -19.23 1.45
N SER A 29 11.92 -18.22 1.34
CA SER A 29 12.19 -17.46 0.14
C SER A 29 12.46 -18.39 -1.06
N PRO A 30 11.81 -18.19 -2.21
CA PRO A 30 12.19 -18.89 -3.42
C PRO A 30 13.46 -18.24 -4.00
N GLY A 31 14.53 -19.02 -4.00
CA GLY A 31 15.52 -19.04 -5.09
C GLY A 31 16.48 -17.86 -5.19
N ASN A 32 17.58 -17.94 -4.43
CA ASN A 32 18.85 -17.41 -4.91
C ASN A 32 19.33 -18.33 -6.05
N LEU A 33 18.93 -17.99 -7.29
CA LEU A 33 19.50 -18.57 -8.49
C LEU A 33 20.55 -17.60 -9.03
N ALA A 34 21.80 -18.01 -8.86
CA ALA A 34 22.96 -17.71 -9.70
C ALA A 34 23.22 -16.23 -10.07
N GLU A 35 24.09 -15.59 -9.29
CA GLU A 35 24.93 -14.51 -9.79
C GLU A 35 25.93 -15.09 -10.81
N GLY A 36 25.58 -14.97 -12.09
CA GLY A 36 26.52 -15.09 -13.21
C GLY A 36 27.08 -13.70 -13.53
N ASN A 37 28.33 -13.47 -13.15
CA ASN A 37 29.06 -12.23 -13.40
C ASN A 37 29.51 -12.16 -14.87
N LEU A 38 28.97 -11.20 -15.65
CA LEU A 38 29.52 -10.79 -16.95
C LEU A 38 29.34 -9.28 -17.16
N GLY A 39 30.47 -8.57 -17.27
CA GLY A 39 30.57 -7.33 -18.05
C GLY A 39 30.49 -6.04 -17.26
N SER A 40 31.65 -5.41 -17.04
CA SER A 40 31.76 -3.99 -16.67
C SER A 40 31.14 -3.11 -17.77
N GLY A 41 29.94 -2.60 -17.50
CA GLY A 41 29.25 -1.62 -18.32
C GLY A 41 28.09 -1.07 -17.50
N ASN A 42 28.05 0.25 -17.29
CA ASN A 42 27.09 0.94 -16.45
C ASN A 42 25.66 0.78 -17.03
N LEU A 43 24.94 -0.27 -16.67
CA LEU A 43 23.58 -0.60 -17.14
C LEU A 43 22.71 -1.06 -15.98
N GLN A 44 22.30 -0.11 -15.15
CA GLN A 44 21.36 -0.32 -14.04
C GLN A 44 19.91 -0.57 -14.51
N PHE A 45 19.67 -0.60 -15.83
CA PHE A 45 18.35 -0.67 -16.47
C PHE A 45 17.67 -2.05 -16.48
N GLY A 46 18.42 -3.13 -16.26
CA GLY A 46 17.90 -4.49 -16.45
C GLY A 46 16.96 -4.98 -15.34
N SER A 47 17.27 -4.64 -14.08
CA SER A 47 16.55 -5.19 -12.93
C SER A 47 15.22 -4.47 -12.66
N GLU A 48 15.18 -3.15 -12.86
CA GLU A 48 13.98 -2.34 -12.61
C GLU A 48 12.92 -2.57 -13.68
N THR A 49 13.35 -2.75 -14.93
CA THR A 49 12.46 -3.01 -16.07
C THR A 49 11.67 -4.32 -15.91
N TRP A 50 12.28 -5.40 -15.39
CA TRP A 50 11.54 -6.66 -15.18
C TRP A 50 10.55 -6.56 -14.02
N VAL A 51 10.89 -5.82 -12.96
CA VAL A 51 10.00 -5.56 -11.82
C VAL A 51 8.77 -4.81 -12.29
N VAL A 52 8.96 -3.74 -13.08
CA VAL A 52 7.86 -2.96 -13.65
C VAL A 52 7.00 -3.84 -14.56
N LYS A 53 7.60 -4.59 -15.49
CA LYS A 53 6.84 -5.47 -16.40
C LYS A 53 6.02 -6.52 -15.65
N ARG A 54 6.59 -7.16 -14.63
CA ARG A 54 5.89 -8.15 -13.79
C ARG A 54 4.73 -7.49 -13.05
N ALA A 55 4.98 -6.39 -12.36
CA ALA A 55 3.96 -5.68 -11.59
C ALA A 55 2.84 -5.13 -12.50
N MET A 56 3.16 -4.63 -13.68
CA MET A 56 2.15 -4.16 -14.65
C MET A 56 1.23 -5.28 -15.14
N ALA A 57 1.77 -6.49 -15.29
CA ALA A 57 1.00 -7.68 -15.66
C ALA A 57 0.19 -8.27 -14.48
N SER A 58 0.54 -7.92 -13.24
CA SER A 58 -0.20 -8.37 -12.07
C SER A 58 -1.59 -7.74 -12.03
N SER A 59 -2.56 -8.52 -11.55
CA SER A 59 -3.92 -8.06 -11.24
C SER A 59 -4.10 -7.74 -9.76
N ASP A 60 -3.12 -8.09 -8.91
CA ASP A 60 -3.12 -7.79 -7.48
C ASP A 60 -2.52 -6.40 -7.24
N SER A 61 -3.36 -5.44 -6.89
CA SER A 61 -2.92 -4.06 -6.61
C SER A 61 -1.97 -3.95 -5.42
N GLU A 62 -2.01 -4.89 -4.48
CA GLU A 62 -1.09 -4.92 -3.35
C GLU A 62 0.32 -5.34 -3.79
N GLU A 63 0.43 -6.27 -4.75
CA GLU A 63 1.70 -6.60 -5.39
C GLU A 63 2.24 -5.40 -6.17
N VAL A 64 1.39 -4.75 -6.99
CA VAL A 64 1.76 -3.55 -7.75
C VAL A 64 2.24 -2.44 -6.83
N LYS A 65 1.52 -2.17 -5.72
CA LYS A 65 1.94 -1.18 -4.72
C LYS A 65 3.28 -1.54 -4.10
N ARG A 66 3.49 -2.81 -3.70
CA ARG A 66 4.77 -3.22 -3.07
C ARG A 66 5.94 -2.99 -4.02
N ALA A 67 5.80 -3.33 -5.29
CA ALA A 67 6.79 -3.05 -6.33
C ALA A 67 7.01 -1.55 -6.52
N ALA A 68 5.95 -0.74 -6.57
CA ALA A 68 6.05 0.72 -6.65
C ALA A 68 6.81 1.32 -5.45
N ASN A 69 6.52 0.85 -4.23
CA ASN A 69 7.20 1.30 -3.02
C ASN A 69 8.68 0.89 -2.98
N GLU A 70 9.04 -0.24 -3.60
CA GLU A 70 10.43 -0.67 -3.76
C GLU A 70 11.18 0.27 -4.71
N LEU A 71 10.60 0.57 -5.87
CA LEU A 71 11.17 1.52 -6.83
C LEU A 71 11.29 2.93 -6.24
N TYR A 72 10.28 3.37 -5.49
CA TYR A 72 10.32 4.65 -4.77
C TYR A 72 11.51 4.71 -3.79
N ARG A 73 11.75 3.62 -3.03
CA ARG A 73 12.88 3.54 -2.09
C ARG A 73 14.24 3.53 -2.81
N ARG A 74 14.29 3.07 -4.05
CA ARG A 74 15.49 3.09 -4.91
C ARG A 74 15.73 4.45 -5.58
N GLY A 75 14.77 5.37 -5.52
CA GLY A 75 14.85 6.68 -6.18
C GLY A 75 14.28 6.69 -7.61
N SER A 76 13.78 5.55 -8.09
CA SER A 76 13.21 5.37 -9.42
C SER A 76 11.75 5.82 -9.43
N PHE A 77 11.55 7.14 -9.27
CA PHE A 77 10.24 7.74 -9.04
C PHE A 77 9.32 7.70 -10.27
N VAL A 78 9.87 7.72 -11.48
CA VAL A 78 9.10 7.71 -12.73
C VAL A 78 8.44 6.34 -12.96
N GLU A 79 9.21 5.27 -12.73
CA GLU A 79 8.73 3.90 -12.80
C GLU A 79 7.75 3.62 -11.67
N ALA A 80 8.03 4.12 -10.45
CA ALA A 80 7.11 4.02 -9.32
C ALA A 80 5.75 4.68 -9.63
N LEU A 81 5.74 5.85 -10.28
CA LEU A 81 4.50 6.51 -10.71
C LEU A 81 3.68 5.63 -11.66
N SER A 82 4.32 5.02 -12.65
CA SER A 82 3.64 4.14 -13.60
C SER A 82 2.96 2.96 -12.90
N LEU A 83 3.60 2.40 -11.86
CA LEU A 83 3.01 1.35 -11.05
C LEU A 83 1.89 1.87 -10.14
N TYR A 84 2.02 3.06 -9.56
CA TYR A 84 0.91 3.66 -8.80
C TYR A 84 -0.30 3.94 -9.69
N ASP A 85 -0.10 4.40 -10.93
CA ASP A 85 -1.17 4.59 -11.91
C ASP A 85 -1.89 3.27 -12.20
N ARG A 86 -1.13 2.18 -12.34
CA ARG A 86 -1.70 0.84 -12.49
C ARG A 86 -2.47 0.40 -11.25
N ALA A 87 -1.93 0.63 -10.04
CA ALA A 87 -2.61 0.28 -8.80
C ALA A 87 -3.94 1.05 -8.62
N ILE A 88 -3.96 2.35 -8.98
CA ILE A 88 -5.17 3.18 -8.99
C ILE A 88 -6.17 2.68 -10.05
N SER A 89 -5.69 2.23 -11.20
CA SER A 89 -6.56 1.66 -12.24
C SER A 89 -7.23 0.36 -11.81
N LEU A 90 -6.56 -0.43 -10.96
CA LEU A 90 -7.12 -1.66 -10.39
C LEU A 90 -8.11 -1.36 -9.25
N PHE A 91 -7.77 -0.44 -8.34
CA PHE A 91 -8.65 -0.01 -7.25
C PHE A 91 -8.59 1.51 -7.05
N PRO A 92 -9.50 2.25 -7.68
CA PRO A 92 -9.47 3.73 -7.67
C PRO A 92 -9.90 4.33 -6.34
N GLU A 93 -10.60 3.56 -5.50
CA GLU A 93 -11.14 4.02 -4.20
C GLU A 93 -10.11 4.00 -3.07
N ASN A 94 -8.92 3.45 -3.31
CA ASN A 94 -7.90 3.36 -2.27
C ASN A 94 -7.08 4.65 -2.15
N ALA A 95 -7.39 5.45 -1.13
CA ALA A 95 -6.69 6.70 -0.80
C ALA A 95 -5.17 6.52 -0.61
N ALA A 96 -4.71 5.35 -0.18
CA ALA A 96 -3.29 5.10 0.04
C ALA A 96 -2.48 5.07 -1.26
N TYR A 97 -3.05 4.58 -2.36
CA TYR A 97 -2.35 4.56 -3.65
C TYR A 97 -2.15 5.99 -4.18
N ARG A 98 -3.17 6.83 -4.08
CA ARG A 98 -3.09 8.25 -4.45
C ARG A 98 -2.10 9.04 -3.61
N SER A 99 -2.09 8.81 -2.29
CA SER A 99 -1.10 9.45 -1.40
C SER A 99 0.34 9.01 -1.68
N ASN A 100 0.57 7.75 -2.03
CA ASN A 100 1.91 7.29 -2.42
C ASN A 100 2.32 7.84 -3.79
N ARG A 101 1.38 7.95 -4.74
CA ARG A 101 1.60 8.66 -6.01
C ARG A 101 1.98 10.12 -5.79
N ALA A 102 1.28 10.82 -4.90
CA ALA A 102 1.60 12.19 -4.52
C ALA A 102 3.03 12.31 -3.95
N ALA A 103 3.49 11.33 -3.17
CA ALA A 103 4.86 11.26 -2.68
C ALA A 103 5.88 11.22 -3.83
N ALA A 104 5.65 10.35 -4.82
CA ALA A 104 6.52 10.22 -6.00
C ALA A 104 6.52 11.50 -6.86
N LEU A 105 5.35 12.14 -7.05
CA LEU A 105 5.25 13.44 -7.73
C LEU A 105 6.02 14.54 -6.98
N THR A 106 5.94 14.54 -5.65
CA THR A 106 6.66 15.49 -4.80
C THR A 106 8.18 15.34 -4.93
N ALA A 107 8.65 14.09 -5.04
CA ALA A 107 10.07 13.78 -5.24
C ALA A 107 10.56 14.22 -6.63
N LEU A 108 9.70 14.16 -7.64
CA LEU A 108 9.97 14.66 -9.00
C LEU A 108 9.80 16.17 -9.16
N GLY A 109 9.42 16.90 -8.10
CA GLY A 109 9.18 18.36 -8.16
C GLY A 109 7.86 18.77 -8.82
N ARG A 110 6.98 17.80 -9.14
CA ARG A 110 5.66 18.05 -9.73
C ARG A 110 4.63 18.36 -8.65
N LEU A 111 4.83 19.47 -7.94
CA LEU A 111 4.07 19.82 -6.74
C LEU A 111 2.58 20.04 -7.01
N GLY A 112 2.22 20.71 -8.12
CA GLY A 112 0.82 20.98 -8.46
C GLY A 112 0.00 19.70 -8.65
N GLU A 113 0.57 18.68 -9.26
CA GLU A 113 -0.10 17.37 -9.41
C GLU A 113 -0.12 16.58 -8.10
N ALA A 114 0.94 16.69 -7.29
CA ALA A 114 0.99 16.07 -5.98
C ALA A 114 -0.14 16.59 -5.06
N VAL A 115 -0.42 17.90 -5.08
CA VAL A 115 -1.53 18.50 -4.33
C VAL A 115 -2.86 17.90 -4.75
N ARG A 116 -3.13 17.84 -6.06
CA ARG A 116 -4.38 17.27 -6.59
C ARG A 116 -4.60 15.82 -6.17
N GLU A 117 -3.54 15.00 -6.18
CA GLU A 117 -3.62 13.61 -5.72
C GLU A 117 -3.87 13.50 -4.21
N CYS A 118 -3.25 14.37 -3.41
CA CYS A 118 -3.52 14.44 -1.97
C CYS A 118 -4.95 14.88 -1.69
N GLU A 119 -5.50 15.85 -2.42
CA GLU A 119 -6.89 16.29 -2.30
C GLU A 119 -7.88 15.18 -2.66
N GLU A 120 -7.60 14.43 -3.72
CA GLU A 120 -8.42 13.26 -4.10
C GLU A 120 -8.32 12.16 -3.04
N ALA A 121 -7.13 11.90 -2.48
CA ALA A 121 -6.96 10.94 -1.40
C ALA A 121 -7.77 11.33 -0.14
N VAL A 122 -7.81 12.62 0.21
CA VAL A 122 -8.64 13.15 1.30
C VAL A 122 -10.13 13.03 0.97
N ARG A 123 -10.53 13.25 -0.28
CA ARG A 123 -11.94 13.08 -0.70
C ARG A 123 -12.41 11.63 -0.60
N LEU A 124 -11.53 10.67 -0.90
CA LEU A 124 -11.83 9.24 -0.76
C LEU A 124 -11.89 8.81 0.72
N ASP A 125 -10.94 9.27 1.53
CA ASP A 125 -10.91 9.00 2.97
C ASP A 125 -10.55 10.26 3.75
N LEU A 126 -11.59 10.89 4.31
CA LEU A 126 -11.47 12.12 5.10
C LEU A 126 -10.61 11.92 6.35
N GLY A 127 -10.52 10.70 6.87
CA GLY A 127 -9.73 10.33 8.06
C GLY A 127 -8.29 9.97 7.74
N TYR A 128 -7.87 9.99 6.47
CA TYR A 128 -6.56 9.52 6.07
C TYR A 128 -5.45 10.52 6.43
N GLY A 129 -4.95 10.43 7.66
CA GLY A 129 -3.97 11.35 8.23
C GLY A 129 -2.69 11.52 7.39
N ARG A 130 -2.26 10.48 6.65
CA ARG A 130 -1.10 10.58 5.76
C ARG A 130 -1.33 11.52 4.57
N ALA A 131 -2.53 11.59 4.00
CA ALA A 131 -2.81 12.55 2.93
C ALA A 131 -2.84 13.98 3.47
N HIS A 132 -3.44 14.22 4.64
CA HIS A 132 -3.43 15.53 5.29
C HIS A 132 -2.01 16.02 5.60
N GLN A 133 -1.16 15.14 6.15
CA GLN A 133 0.25 15.46 6.42
C GLN A 133 1.01 15.83 5.14
N ARG A 134 0.80 15.10 4.04
CA ARG A 134 1.44 15.39 2.76
C ARG A 134 0.93 16.68 2.13
N LEU A 135 -0.37 16.91 2.19
CA LEU A 135 -1.00 18.13 1.69
C LEU A 135 -0.46 19.35 2.44
N ALA A 136 -0.39 19.29 3.77
CA ALA A 136 0.21 20.33 4.59
C ALA A 136 1.68 20.56 4.21
N ALA A 137 2.47 19.51 4.05
CA ALA A 137 3.87 19.62 3.63
C ALA A 137 4.03 20.24 2.23
N LEU A 138 3.10 19.98 1.31
CA LEU A 138 3.09 20.55 -0.04
C LEU A 138 2.75 22.04 -0.04
N TYR A 139 1.81 22.46 0.82
CA TYR A 139 1.44 23.87 0.93
C TYR A 139 2.49 24.74 1.64
N LEU A 140 3.38 24.12 2.42
CA LEU A 140 4.47 24.80 3.14
C LEU A 140 5.75 24.94 2.32
N ARG A 141 5.79 24.39 1.10
CA ARG A 141 7.00 24.28 0.27
C ARG A 141 7.01 25.33 -0.84
#